data_AF-A0A1E5IYN2-F1
#
_entry.id   AF-A0A1E5IYN2-F1
#
_cell.length_a   1.000
_cell.length_b   1.000
_cell.length_c   1.000
_cell.angle_alpha   90.00
_cell.angle_beta   90.00
_cell.angle_gamma   90.00
#
_symmetry.space_group_name_H-M   'P 1'
#
loop_
_entity.id
_entity.type
_entity.pdbx_description
1 polymer ?
#
loop_
_entity_poly.entity_id
_entity_poly.type
_entity_poly.pdbx_seq_one_letter_code
_entity_poly.pdbx_strand_id
1 'polypeptide(L)'
;MSKVSIKICATLHTILQDENCNNFQVVELRDAFLAVSPSNQSASEAYKFIYRQVNKLIKKGVLKKAISENSKTATYQKTEQFDQVSFIISQRSEDASQPIEYNVTRQLKDRLKQSEVDLLTSIGESEEYMRLYQSFPEMKAHLESQYMLARENSSKLLGQVKAIKSVLAHQKK
;
A
#
# COMPACT_ATOMS: atom_id res chain seq x y z
N MET A 1 -1.11 24.99 24.07
CA MET A 1 -0.52 24.91 22.71
C MET A 1 -0.55 23.46 22.26
N SER A 2 -1.09 23.17 21.08
CA SER A 2 -1.31 21.80 20.61
C SER A 2 0.03 21.10 20.38
N LYS A 3 0.32 20.04 21.15
CA LYS A 3 1.50 19.17 20.94
C LYS A 3 1.46 18.62 19.51
N VAL A 4 2.43 19.00 18.68
CA VAL A 4 2.54 18.48 17.31
C VAL A 4 2.79 16.99 17.41
N SER A 5 1.92 16.20 16.77
CA SER A 5 2.02 14.75 16.76
C SER A 5 2.53 14.28 15.40
N ILE A 6 3.57 13.44 15.40
CA ILE A 6 4.19 12.94 14.16
C ILE A 6 4.12 11.41 14.14
N LYS A 7 3.50 10.86 13.11
CA LYS A 7 3.53 9.41 12.84
C LYS A 7 4.91 9.00 12.30
N ILE A 8 5.49 7.98 12.92
CA ILE A 8 6.78 7.37 12.55
C ILE A 8 6.70 5.85 12.75
N CYS A 9 7.45 5.07 11.96
CA CYS A 9 7.53 3.63 12.16
C CYS A 9 8.41 3.30 13.38
N ALA A 10 8.11 2.19 14.04
CA ALA A 10 8.80 1.78 15.26
C ALA A 10 10.32 1.66 15.07
N THR A 11 10.78 0.98 14.02
CA THR A 11 12.21 0.78 13.74
C THR A 11 12.96 2.10 13.57
N LEU A 12 12.40 3.03 12.78
CA LEU A 12 13.05 4.32 12.55
C LEU A 12 13.04 5.19 13.80
N HIS A 13 11.97 5.13 14.59
CA HIS A 13 11.90 5.83 15.87
C HIS A 13 12.99 5.35 16.83
N THR A 14 13.19 4.03 16.95
CA THR A 14 14.25 3.47 17.80
C THR A 14 15.64 3.94 17.38
N ILE A 15 15.94 3.92 16.07
CA ILE A 15 17.25 4.37 15.57
C ILE A 15 17.45 5.87 15.82
N LEU A 16 16.41 6.68 15.60
CA LEU A 16 16.46 8.12 15.87
C LEU A 16 16.45 8.48 17.36
N GLN A 17 16.11 7.55 18.26
CA GLN A 17 16.25 7.76 19.70
C GLN A 17 17.68 7.53 20.19
N ASP A 18 18.51 6.79 19.45
CA ASP A 18 19.91 6.59 19.79
C ASP A 18 20.65 7.95 19.81
N GLU A 19 21.38 8.22 20.89
CA GLU A 19 22.17 9.44 21.08
C GLU A 19 23.26 9.57 20.01
N ASN A 20 23.77 8.45 19.51
CA ASN A 20 24.77 8.40 18.45
C ASN A 20 24.18 8.77 17.08
N CYS A 21 22.85 8.77 16.93
CA CYS A 21 22.18 9.15 15.69
C CYS A 21 22.00 10.66 15.58
N ASN A 22 23.06 11.42 15.78
CA ASN A 22 23.10 12.87 15.58
C ASN A 22 24.16 13.21 14.52
N ASN A 23 23.82 14.04 13.53
CA ASN A 23 24.68 14.33 12.36
C ASN A 23 24.89 13.14 11.41
N PHE A 24 23.82 12.43 11.07
CA PHE A 24 23.85 11.27 10.18
C PHE A 24 23.60 11.63 8.71
N GLN A 25 24.04 10.78 7.79
CA GLN A 25 23.63 10.77 6.39
C GLN A 25 22.43 9.83 6.17
N VAL A 26 21.65 10.07 5.11
CA VAL A 26 20.52 9.20 4.74
C VAL A 26 20.98 7.76 4.46
N VAL A 27 22.20 7.59 3.94
CA VAL A 27 22.83 6.28 3.68
C VAL A 27 23.08 5.52 4.98
N GLU A 28 23.65 6.18 5.99
CA GLU A 28 23.92 5.59 7.30
C GLU A 28 22.62 5.19 8.01
N LEU A 29 21.61 6.07 7.95
CA LEU A 29 20.29 5.79 8.52
C LEU A 29 19.58 4.63 7.80
N ARG A 30 19.77 4.49 6.49
CA ARG A 30 19.28 3.34 5.71
C ARG A 30 19.96 2.05 6.16
N ASP A 31 21.28 2.06 6.34
CA ASP A 31 22.03 0.84 6.68
C ASP A 31 21.69 0.38 8.11
N ALA A 32 21.57 1.31 9.06
CA ALA A 32 21.05 1.02 10.39
C ALA A 32 19.61 0.47 10.34
N PHE A 33 18.74 1.03 9.48
CA PHE A 33 17.38 0.55 9.32
C PHE A 33 17.31 -0.88 8.77
N LEU A 34 18.13 -1.21 7.77
CA LEU A 34 18.21 -2.55 7.20
C LEU A 34 18.80 -3.57 8.18
N ALA A 35 19.72 -3.16 9.04
CA ALA A 35 20.30 -4.04 10.08
C ALA A 35 19.27 -4.46 11.15
N VAL A 36 18.37 -3.54 11.54
CA VAL A 36 17.34 -3.81 12.57
C VAL A 36 16.08 -4.46 11.98
N SER A 37 15.78 -4.20 10.70
CA SER A 37 14.68 -4.84 9.96
C SER A 37 15.20 -5.42 8.65
N PRO A 38 15.67 -6.69 8.67
CA PRO A 38 15.97 -7.43 7.44
C PRO A 38 14.66 -7.74 6.73
N SER A 39 14.14 -6.73 6.04
CA SER A 39 13.02 -6.85 5.13
C SER A 39 13.52 -7.35 3.78
N ASN A 40 12.68 -8.04 3.01
CA ASN A 40 12.98 -8.41 1.62
C ASN A 40 13.05 -7.20 0.66
N GLN A 41 13.18 -5.97 1.18
CA GLN A 41 13.24 -4.75 0.38
C GLN A 41 14.67 -4.49 -0.11
N SER A 42 14.79 -4.00 -1.35
CA SER A 42 16.10 -3.65 -1.90
C SER A 42 16.68 -2.41 -1.20
N ALA A 43 18.01 -2.28 -1.19
CA ALA A 43 18.69 -1.11 -0.62
C ALA A 43 18.22 0.23 -1.23
N SER A 44 17.79 0.23 -2.49
CA SER A 44 17.25 1.40 -3.18
C SER A 44 15.87 1.81 -2.65
N GLU A 45 15.00 0.84 -2.37
CA GLU A 45 13.67 1.10 -1.81
C GLU A 45 13.76 1.60 -0.37
N ALA A 46 14.62 0.97 0.43
CA ALA A 46 14.92 1.43 1.78
C ALA A 46 15.44 2.87 1.77
N TYR A 47 16.37 3.22 0.86
CA TYR A 47 16.87 4.59 0.75
C TYR A 47 15.76 5.60 0.44
N LYS A 48 14.89 5.31 -0.54
CA LYS A 48 13.77 6.18 -0.91
C LYS A 48 12.80 6.38 0.26
N PHE A 49 12.49 5.31 0.99
CA PHE A 49 11.64 5.36 2.17
C PHE A 49 12.24 6.26 3.25
N ILE A 50 13.51 6.03 3.62
CA ILE A 50 14.21 6.81 4.64
C ILE A 50 14.30 8.28 4.23
N TYR A 51 14.66 8.57 2.97
CA TYR A 51 14.71 9.93 2.45
C TYR A 51 13.37 10.67 2.58
N ARG A 52 12.24 9.99 2.35
CA ARG A 52 10.90 10.57 2.53
C ARG A 52 10.60 10.85 4.00
N GLN A 53 10.93 9.92 4.90
CA GLN A 53 10.73 10.12 6.34
C GLN A 53 11.58 11.27 6.88
N VAL A 54 12.86 11.34 6.49
CA VAL A 54 13.76 12.44 6.84
C VAL A 54 13.21 13.78 6.36
N ASN A 55 12.78 13.88 5.09
CA ASN A 55 12.18 15.11 4.56
C ASN A 55 10.89 15.51 5.30
N LYS A 56 10.07 14.55 5.71
CA LYS A 56 8.87 14.82 6.52
C LYS A 56 9.24 15.41 7.88
N LEU A 57 10.27 14.88 8.53
CA LEU A 57 10.76 15.40 9.82
C LEU A 57 11.38 16.80 9.67
N ILE A 58 12.09 17.08 8.57
CA ILE A 58 12.61 18.42 8.27
C ILE A 58 11.47 19.43 8.09
N LYS A 59 10.44 19.08 7.30
CA LYS A 59 9.26 19.94 7.11
C LYS A 59 8.51 20.24 8.40
N LYS A 60 8.68 19.39 9.42
CA LYS A 60 8.09 19.56 10.75
C LYS A 60 9.04 20.23 11.75
N GLY A 61 10.25 20.62 11.33
CA GLY A 61 11.24 21.30 12.17
C GLY A 61 12.00 20.38 13.13
N VAL A 62 11.75 19.07 13.08
CA VAL A 62 12.31 18.05 13.99
C VAL A 62 13.74 17.65 13.61
N LEU A 63 14.07 17.75 12.33
CA LEU A 63 15.43 17.57 11.82
C LEU A 63 15.87 18.82 11.05
N LYS A 64 17.16 19.13 11.13
CA LYS A 64 17.80 20.17 10.33
C LYS A 64 18.78 19.55 9.36
N LYS A 65 18.76 20.01 8.11
CA LYS A 65 19.74 19.66 7.09
C LYS A 65 20.96 20.58 7.22
N ALA A 66 22.14 20.01 7.33
CA ALA A 66 23.42 20.69 7.22
C ALA A 66 24.14 20.20 5.96
N ILE A 67 24.86 21.09 5.28
CA ILE A 67 25.73 20.72 4.16
C ILE A 67 27.15 20.93 4.65
N SER A 68 27.96 19.86 4.63
CA SER A 68 29.37 19.99 4.98
C SER A 68 30.12 20.65 3.82
N GLU A 69 30.83 21.75 4.12
CA GLU A 69 31.64 22.49 3.15
C GLU A 69 32.73 21.62 2.50
N ASN A 70 33.23 20.60 3.22
CA ASN A 70 34.35 19.77 2.77
C ASN A 70 33.97 18.58 1.87
N SER A 71 32.71 18.14 1.84
CA SER A 71 32.35 16.88 1.15
C SER A 71 31.13 16.94 0.23
N LYS A 72 30.45 18.09 0.10
CA LYS A 72 29.16 18.22 -0.62
C LYS A 72 28.08 17.25 -0.14
N THR A 73 28.29 16.51 0.95
CA THR A 73 27.31 15.58 1.51
C THR A 73 26.38 16.32 2.46
N ALA A 74 25.10 15.92 2.43
CA ALA A 74 24.09 16.45 3.34
C ALA A 74 24.01 15.58 4.58
N THR A 75 24.24 16.17 5.75
CA THR A 75 24.03 15.54 7.06
C THR A 75 22.76 16.10 7.71
N TYR A 76 22.18 15.32 8.61
CA TYR A 76 20.94 15.65 9.28
C TYR A 76 21.12 15.56 10.79
N GLN A 77 20.64 16.59 11.49
CA GLN A 77 20.81 16.75 12.93
C GLN A 77 19.45 16.90 13.60
N LYS A 78 19.32 16.37 14.82
CA LYS A 78 18.12 16.56 15.65
C LYS A 78 18.05 18.01 16.12
N THR A 79 16.85 18.57 16.19
CA THR A 79 16.62 19.91 16.75
C THR A 79 16.04 19.80 18.16
N GLU A 80 16.00 20.89 18.90
CA GLU A 80 15.31 20.97 20.21
C GLU A 80 13.82 20.58 20.13
N GLN A 81 13.22 20.67 18.94
CA GLN A 81 11.83 20.26 18.71
C GLN A 81 11.66 18.74 18.70
N PHE A 82 12.74 17.97 18.56
CA PHE A 82 12.68 16.52 18.60
C PHE A 82 12.11 16.01 19.93
N ASP A 83 12.55 16.59 21.05
CA ASP A 83 12.12 16.20 22.40
C ASP A 83 10.73 16.76 22.77
N GLN A 84 10.26 17.76 22.03
CA GLN A 84 8.99 18.43 22.29
C GLN A 84 7.81 17.81 21.52
N VAL A 85 8.10 16.99 20.51
CA VAL A 85 7.09 16.36 19.63
C VAL A 85 6.60 15.04 20.20
N SER A 86 5.29 14.79 20.06
CA SER A 86 4.71 13.49 20.39
C SER A 86 4.80 12.55 19.19
N PHE A 87 5.66 11.53 19.27
CA PHE A 87 5.72 10.50 18.23
C PHE A 87 4.60 9.48 18.40
N ILE A 88 3.80 9.29 17.36
CA ILE A 88 2.81 8.21 17.29
C ILE A 88 3.48 7.04 16.58
N ILE A 89 3.84 6.01 17.35
CA ILE A 89 4.48 4.80 16.83
C ILE A 89 3.41 3.97 16.13
N SER A 90 3.47 3.92 14.80
CA SER A 90 2.67 2.96 14.04
C SER A 90 3.41 1.63 14.01
N GLN A 91 2.88 0.61 14.70
CA GLN A 91 3.28 -0.80 14.50
C GLN A 91 2.88 -1.33 13.11
N ARG A 92 2.00 -0.60 12.42
CA ARG A 92 1.56 -0.89 11.06
C ARG A 92 2.44 -0.10 10.08
N SER A 93 3.17 -0.83 9.25
CA SER A 93 3.91 -0.33 8.10
C SER A 93 2.95 0.24 7.04
N GLU A 94 2.43 1.44 7.26
CA GLU A 94 1.57 2.17 6.33
C GLU A 94 2.00 3.66 6.38
N ASP A 95 2.33 4.37 5.31
CA ASP A 95 2.16 4.10 3.88
C ASP A 95 3.00 5.14 3.09
N ALA A 96 3.09 4.96 1.77
CA ALA A 96 3.80 5.78 0.78
C ALA A 96 5.27 5.42 0.49
N SER A 97 5.56 4.13 0.25
CA SER A 97 6.53 3.64 -0.77
C SER A 97 6.43 2.12 -0.87
N GLN A 98 5.25 1.55 -1.09
CA GLN A 98 5.26 0.20 -1.67
C GLN A 98 5.81 0.35 -3.10
N PRO A 99 6.71 -0.53 -3.58
CA PRO A 99 7.11 -0.51 -4.98
C PRO A 99 5.84 -0.44 -5.83
N ILE A 100 5.87 0.37 -6.90
CA ILE A 100 4.71 0.55 -7.80
C ILE A 100 4.16 -0.83 -8.19
N GLU A 101 5.05 -1.79 -8.40
CA GLU A 101 4.73 -3.20 -8.62
C GLU A 101 3.92 -3.83 -7.48
N TYR A 102 4.33 -3.72 -6.21
CA TYR A 102 3.55 -4.24 -5.08
C TYR A 102 2.19 -3.54 -4.93
N ASN A 103 2.12 -2.23 -5.20
CA ASN A 103 0.86 -1.50 -5.20
C ASN A 103 -0.08 -1.98 -6.32
N VAL A 104 0.45 -2.16 -7.54
CA VAL A 104 -0.29 -2.70 -8.69
C VAL A 104 -0.72 -4.14 -8.44
N THR A 105 0.15 -5.01 -7.92
CA THR A 105 -0.20 -6.39 -7.56
C THR A 105 -1.30 -6.43 -6.51
N ARG A 106 -1.27 -5.54 -5.52
CA ARG A 106 -2.35 -5.44 -4.52
C ARG A 106 -3.66 -4.99 -5.15
N GLN A 107 -3.64 -3.92 -5.96
CA GLN A 107 -4.82 -3.45 -6.68
C GLN A 107 -5.41 -4.52 -7.61
N LEU A 108 -4.56 -5.28 -8.31
CA LEU A 108 -4.99 -6.39 -9.17
C LEU A 108 -5.61 -7.53 -8.36
N LYS A 109 -5.09 -7.87 -7.18
CA LYS A 109 -5.68 -8.86 -6.28
C LYS A 109 -7.02 -8.41 -5.72
N ASP A 110 -7.13 -7.13 -5.34
CA ASP A 110 -8.39 -6.57 -4.83
C ASP A 110 -9.46 -6.57 -5.94
N ARG A 111 -9.09 -6.14 -7.15
CA ARG A 111 -9.97 -6.20 -8.32
C ARG A 111 -10.35 -7.64 -8.69
N LEU A 112 -9.41 -8.59 -8.61
CA LEU A 112 -9.68 -10.00 -8.85
C LEU A 112 -10.76 -10.52 -7.89
N LYS A 113 -10.59 -10.24 -6.59
CA LYS A 113 -11.53 -10.67 -5.56
C LYS A 113 -12.91 -10.08 -5.80
N GLN A 114 -13.00 -8.79 -6.15
CA GLN A 114 -14.28 -8.15 -6.48
C GLN A 114 -14.94 -8.81 -7.70
N SER A 115 -14.19 -8.99 -8.80
CA SER A 115 -14.71 -9.64 -10.00
C SER A 115 -15.15 -11.08 -9.77
N GLU A 116 -14.48 -11.83 -8.88
CA GLU A 116 -14.90 -13.18 -8.50
C GLU A 116 -16.21 -13.18 -7.70
N VAL A 117 -16.39 -12.22 -6.79
CA VAL A 117 -17.66 -12.04 -6.05
C VAL A 117 -18.79 -11.67 -7.01
N ASP A 118 -18.58 -10.66 -7.86
CA ASP A 118 -19.58 -10.20 -8.82
C ASP A 118 -19.96 -11.32 -9.79
N LEU A 119 -18.99 -12.15 -10.22
CA LEU A 119 -19.23 -13.30 -11.07
C LEU A 119 -20.20 -14.28 -10.41
N LEU A 120 -19.97 -14.62 -9.14
CA LEU A 120 -20.83 -15.53 -8.39
C LEU A 120 -22.23 -14.95 -8.19
N THR A 121 -22.33 -13.65 -7.91
CA THR A 121 -23.62 -12.94 -7.83
C THR A 121 -24.40 -13.05 -9.13
N SER A 122 -23.75 -12.73 -10.27
CA SER A 122 -24.36 -12.78 -11.59
C SER A 122 -24.79 -14.19 -12.01
N ILE A 123 -24.04 -15.22 -11.60
CA ILE A 123 -24.42 -16.62 -11.79
C ILE A 123 -25.67 -16.93 -10.96
N GLY A 124 -25.67 -16.58 -9.67
CA GLY A 124 -26.79 -16.80 -8.77
C GLY A 124 -28.08 -16.13 -9.25
N GLU A 125 -28.01 -14.90 -9.77
CA GLU A 125 -29.14 -14.21 -10.40
C GLU A 125 -29.67 -14.99 -11.61
N SER A 126 -28.79 -15.46 -12.49
CA SER A 126 -29.19 -16.21 -13.68
C SER A 126 -29.85 -17.56 -13.33
N GLU A 127 -29.36 -18.23 -12.29
CA GLU A 127 -29.95 -19.47 -11.78
C GLU A 127 -31.31 -19.22 -11.14
N GLU A 128 -31.48 -18.13 -10.40
CA GLU A 128 -32.75 -17.78 -9.78
C GLU A 128 -33.80 -17.43 -10.84
N TYR A 129 -33.44 -16.65 -11.88
CA TYR A 129 -34.34 -16.42 -13.01
C TYR A 129 -34.76 -17.73 -13.68
N MET A 130 -33.85 -18.69 -13.81
CA MET A 130 -34.18 -20.02 -14.35
C MET A 130 -35.15 -20.80 -13.44
N ARG A 131 -34.96 -20.77 -12.12
CA ARG A 131 -35.89 -21.39 -11.17
C ARG A 131 -37.28 -20.74 -11.21
N LEU A 132 -37.33 -19.42 -11.33
CA LEU A 132 -38.58 -18.67 -11.45
C LEU A 132 -39.31 -19.01 -12.76
N TYR A 133 -38.62 -19.21 -13.87
CA TYR A 133 -39.25 -19.70 -15.11
C TYR A 133 -39.96 -21.04 -14.93
N GLN A 134 -39.33 -21.96 -14.21
CA GLN A 134 -39.87 -23.30 -13.99
C GLN A 134 -41.08 -23.25 -13.05
N SER A 135 -41.07 -22.33 -12.09
CA SER A 135 -42.12 -22.19 -11.09
C SER A 135 -43.31 -21.35 -11.59
N PHE A 136 -43.06 -20.34 -12.44
CA PHE A 136 -44.06 -19.38 -12.93
C PHE A 136 -43.92 -19.16 -14.45
N PRO A 137 -44.35 -20.11 -15.30
CA PRO A 137 -44.19 -20.02 -16.74
C PRO A 137 -44.82 -18.78 -17.37
N GLU A 138 -45.89 -18.23 -16.79
CA GLU A 138 -46.54 -16.99 -17.24
C GLU A 138 -45.63 -15.75 -17.16
N MET A 139 -44.63 -15.75 -16.26
CA MET A 139 -43.69 -14.64 -16.12
C MET A 139 -42.52 -14.72 -17.10
N LYS A 140 -42.45 -15.78 -17.92
CA LYS A 140 -41.28 -16.07 -18.76
C LYS A 140 -40.90 -14.91 -19.69
N ALA A 141 -41.88 -14.31 -20.36
CA ALA A 141 -41.62 -13.19 -21.26
C ALA A 141 -40.99 -11.98 -20.56
N HIS A 142 -41.23 -11.80 -19.26
CA HIS A 142 -40.72 -10.66 -18.48
C HIS A 142 -39.34 -10.94 -17.89
N LEU A 143 -39.06 -12.19 -17.51
CA LEU A 143 -37.79 -12.58 -16.89
C LEU A 143 -36.69 -12.92 -17.90
N GLU A 144 -37.03 -13.12 -19.17
CA GLU A 144 -36.06 -13.52 -20.21
C GLU A 144 -34.95 -12.53 -20.46
N SER A 145 -35.31 -11.24 -20.53
CA SER A 145 -34.31 -10.20 -20.68
C SER A 145 -33.33 -10.20 -19.50
N GLN A 146 -33.83 -10.38 -18.28
CA GLN A 146 -33.02 -10.35 -17.06
C GLN A 146 -32.10 -11.57 -16.95
N TYR A 147 -32.61 -12.76 -17.28
CA TYR A 147 -31.81 -13.98 -17.36
C TYR A 147 -30.65 -13.81 -18.37
N MET A 148 -30.95 -13.32 -19.57
CA MET A 148 -29.96 -13.14 -20.63
C MET A 148 -28.90 -12.11 -20.22
N LEU A 149 -29.31 -11.01 -19.58
CA LEU A 149 -28.40 -9.99 -19.06
C LEU A 149 -27.48 -10.55 -17.97
N ALA A 150 -28.03 -11.26 -16.98
CA ALA A 150 -27.24 -11.89 -15.91
C ALA A 150 -26.25 -12.92 -16.48
N ARG A 151 -26.66 -13.70 -17.50
CA ARG A 151 -25.78 -14.65 -18.17
C ARG A 151 -24.66 -13.95 -18.95
N GLU A 152 -24.97 -12.88 -19.68
CA GLU A 152 -23.96 -12.09 -20.39
C GLU A 152 -22.94 -11.46 -19.42
N ASN A 153 -23.44 -10.89 -18.32
CA ASN A 153 -22.61 -10.30 -17.27
C ASN A 153 -21.65 -11.32 -16.66
N SER A 154 -22.13 -12.54 -16.36
CA SER A 154 -21.26 -13.62 -15.87
C SER A 154 -20.12 -13.94 -16.87
N SER A 155 -20.39 -13.92 -18.17
CA SER A 155 -19.38 -14.17 -19.19
C SER A 155 -18.34 -13.04 -19.25
N LYS A 156 -18.78 -11.78 -19.15
CA LYS A 156 -17.89 -10.62 -19.10
C LYS A 156 -16.99 -10.65 -17.85
N LEU A 157 -17.57 -10.92 -16.69
CA LEU A 157 -16.85 -11.00 -15.41
C LEU A 157 -15.84 -12.15 -15.41
N LEU A 158 -16.20 -13.31 -15.96
CA LEU A 158 -15.27 -14.43 -16.15
C LEU A 158 -14.08 -14.03 -17.04
N GLY A 159 -14.34 -13.28 -18.12
CA GLY A 159 -13.29 -12.71 -18.97
C GLY A 159 -12.33 -11.81 -18.18
N GLN A 160 -12.86 -10.93 -17.33
CA GLN A 160 -12.05 -10.06 -16.46
C GLN A 160 -11.20 -10.87 -15.47
N VAL A 161 -11.79 -11.86 -14.80
CA VAL A 161 -11.08 -12.77 -13.88
C VAL A 161 -9.91 -13.46 -14.59
N LYS A 162 -10.13 -14.01 -15.80
CA LYS A 162 -9.09 -14.67 -16.59
C LYS A 162 -7.97 -13.70 -16.97
N ALA A 163 -8.31 -12.50 -17.42
CA ALA A 163 -7.33 -11.48 -17.78
C ALA A 163 -6.45 -11.10 -16.58
N ILE A 164 -7.06 -10.81 -15.42
CA ILE A 164 -6.32 -10.42 -14.21
C ILE A 164 -5.44 -11.57 -13.70
N LYS A 165 -5.95 -12.81 -13.68
CA LYS A 165 -5.16 -14.00 -13.30
C LYS A 165 -3.95 -14.20 -14.22
N SER A 166 -4.12 -13.99 -15.52
CA SER A 166 -3.02 -14.05 -16.49
C SER A 166 -1.94 -13.01 -16.19
N VAL A 167 -2.32 -11.75 -15.97
CA VAL A 167 -1.37 -10.67 -15.61
C VAL A 167 -0.63 -10.99 -14.30
N LEU A 168 -1.36 -11.42 -13.27
CA LEU A 168 -0.77 -11.80 -11.98
C LEU A 168 0.18 -13.01 -12.08
N ALA A 169 -0.06 -13.94 -13.00
CA ALA A 169 0.84 -15.07 -13.24
C ALA A 169 2.15 -14.63 -13.93
N HIS A 170 2.08 -13.66 -14.84
CA HIS A 170 3.27 -13.08 -15.48
C HIS A 170 4.16 -12.31 -14.50
N GLN A 171 3.58 -11.65 -13.49
CA GLN A 171 4.33 -10.92 -12.45
C GLN A 171 5.06 -11.83 -11.44
N LYS A 172 4.82 -13.15 -11.46
CA LYS A 172 5.47 -14.12 -10.55
C LYS A 172 6.68 -14.83 -11.18
N LYS A 173 6.94 -14.62 -12.46
CA LYS A 173 8.10 -15.14 -13.19
C LYS A 173 9.21 -14.12 -13.19
#